data_AF-A0A2N2NF59-F1
#
_entry.id   AF-A0A2N2NF59-F1
#
_cell.length_a   1.000
_cell.length_b   1.000
_cell.length_c   1.000
_cell.angle_alpha   90.00
_cell.angle_beta   90.00
_cell.angle_gamma   90.00
#
_symmetry.space_group_name_H-M   'P 1'
#
loop_
_entity.id
_entity.type
_entity.pdbx_description
1 polymer ?
#
loop_
_entity_poly.entity_id
_entity_poly.type
_entity_poly.pdbx_seq_one_letter_code
_entity_poly.pdbx_strand_id
1 'polypeptide(L)'
;MKRLNTPRFAQILNWLEGKLPEEEMQSVTEALAATDKATQADLEWLRMFLLTSKEVRLASPPAKVKEISKHRFAEYATTYRPLGFIQHCQAMLTFDSRGQVAAAGLRSASTESLQQQLIYSTEIAEVVMNVQWLPQDKRFNLIGQVFPLADIPPAAFSIQILQNSVEVGITTADELGEFIFEGLARGEYEMILCVDQIELLIPSFHIQP
;
A
#
# COMPACT_ATOMS: atom_id res chain seq x y z
N MET A 1 -12.29 37.02 -19.10
CA MET A 1 -11.47 35.95 -19.74
C MET A 1 -11.48 34.74 -18.82
N LYS A 2 -12.14 33.64 -19.22
CA LYS A 2 -12.11 32.36 -18.49
C LYS A 2 -10.69 31.81 -18.58
N ARG A 3 -10.05 31.52 -17.45
CA ARG A 3 -8.83 30.70 -17.43
C ARG A 3 -9.24 29.31 -17.92
N LEU A 4 -8.71 28.89 -19.07
CA LEU A 4 -8.81 27.50 -19.50
C LEU A 4 -8.05 26.68 -18.46
N ASN A 5 -8.75 25.77 -17.79
CA ASN A 5 -8.17 24.89 -16.79
C ASN A 5 -7.28 23.89 -17.53
N THR A 6 -5.98 24.16 -17.60
CA THR A 6 -5.02 23.21 -18.17
C THR A 6 -5.04 21.92 -17.33
N PRO A 7 -5.34 20.76 -17.93
CA PRO A 7 -5.40 19.50 -17.20
C PRO A 7 -4.01 19.14 -16.68
N ARG A 8 -3.93 18.65 -15.45
CA ARG A 8 -2.64 18.25 -14.84
C ARG A 8 -2.16 16.94 -15.46
N PHE A 9 -0.84 16.74 -15.47
CA PHE A 9 -0.18 15.54 -16.01
C PHE A 9 -0.83 14.21 -15.57
N ALA A 10 -1.13 14.05 -14.28
CA ALA A 10 -1.77 12.85 -13.75
C ALA A 10 -3.19 12.62 -14.30
N GLN A 11 -3.94 13.69 -14.59
CA GLN A 11 -5.27 13.61 -15.19
C GLN A 11 -5.18 13.19 -16.66
N ILE A 12 -4.17 13.68 -17.39
CA ILE A 12 -3.90 13.27 -18.78
C ILE A 12 -3.54 11.79 -18.83
N LEU A 13 -2.72 11.29 -17.90
CA LEU A 13 -2.36 9.87 -17.82
C LEU A 13 -3.58 8.99 -17.50
N ASN A 14 -4.37 9.34 -16.49
CA ASN A 14 -5.57 8.60 -16.12
C ASN A 14 -6.63 8.60 -17.24
N TRP A 15 -6.76 9.71 -17.97
CA TRP A 15 -7.60 9.79 -19.17
C TRP A 15 -7.12 8.82 -20.25
N LEU A 16 -5.80 8.79 -20.50
CA LEU A 16 -5.19 7.95 -21.54
C LEU A 16 -5.24 6.45 -21.21
N GLU A 17 -5.27 6.10 -19.92
CA GLU A 17 -5.47 4.74 -19.42
C GLU A 17 -6.95 4.34 -19.27
N GLY A 18 -7.90 5.25 -19.51
CA GLY A 18 -9.34 4.99 -19.39
C GLY A 18 -9.82 4.83 -17.94
N LYS A 19 -9.09 5.39 -16.97
CA LYS A 19 -9.35 5.27 -15.52
C LYS A 19 -10.15 6.44 -14.94
N LEU A 20 -10.53 7.43 -15.76
CA LEU A 20 -11.34 8.56 -15.30
C LEU A 20 -12.84 8.24 -15.37
N PRO A 21 -13.65 8.76 -14.43
CA PRO A 21 -15.11 8.80 -14.54
C PRO A 21 -15.55 9.50 -15.83
N GLU A 22 -16.70 9.11 -16.37
CA GLU A 22 -17.21 9.58 -17.67
C GLU A 22 -17.35 11.13 -17.74
N GLU A 23 -17.77 11.75 -16.64
CA GLU A 23 -17.89 13.21 -16.51
C GLU A 23 -16.53 13.92 -16.57
N GLU A 24 -15.50 13.37 -15.92
CA GLU A 24 -14.15 13.91 -15.95
C GLU A 24 -13.45 13.67 -17.29
N MET A 25 -13.74 12.53 -17.91
CA MET A 25 -13.20 12.17 -19.22
C MET A 25 -13.62 13.18 -20.29
N GLN A 26 -14.89 13.61 -20.27
CA GLN A 26 -15.39 14.62 -21.19
C GLN A 26 -14.76 16.00 -20.92
N SER A 27 -14.64 16.40 -19.65
CA SER A 27 -14.01 17.68 -19.29
C SER A 27 -12.51 17.73 -19.68
N VAL A 28 -11.77 16.63 -19.50
CA VAL A 28 -10.34 16.55 -19.88
C VAL A 28 -10.19 16.55 -21.41
N THR A 29 -11.09 15.88 -22.13
CA THR A 29 -11.10 15.86 -23.61
C THR A 29 -11.32 17.27 -24.18
N GLU A 30 -12.28 18.02 -23.64
CA GLU A 30 -12.55 19.39 -24.05
C GLU A 30 -11.39 20.34 -23.70
N ALA A 31 -10.78 20.15 -22.53
CA ALA A 31 -9.63 20.95 -22.10
C ALA A 31 -8.40 20.69 -22.99
N LEU A 32 -8.14 19.43 -23.37
CA LEU A 32 -7.05 19.00 -24.26
C LEU A 32 -7.21 19.53 -25.69
N ALA A 33 -8.44 19.72 -26.17
CA ALA A 33 -8.71 20.31 -27.49
C ALA A 33 -8.33 21.80 -27.59
N ALA A 34 -8.27 22.50 -26.45
CA ALA A 34 -8.02 23.94 -26.37
C ALA A 34 -6.65 24.30 -25.75
N THR A 35 -5.75 23.32 -25.56
CA THR A 35 -4.50 23.53 -24.81
C THR A 35 -3.33 24.06 -25.65
N ASP A 36 -2.30 24.54 -24.96
CA ASP A 36 -1.06 25.08 -25.50
C ASP A 36 -0.10 23.99 -26.03
N LYS A 37 0.88 24.41 -26.83
CA LYS A 37 1.84 23.51 -27.49
C LYS A 37 2.67 22.64 -26.53
N ALA A 38 2.92 23.10 -25.31
CA ALA A 38 3.67 22.33 -24.32
C ALA A 38 2.86 21.11 -23.85
N THR A 39 1.58 21.29 -23.55
CA THR A 39 0.69 20.20 -23.13
C THR A 39 0.44 19.19 -24.26
N GLN A 40 0.42 19.66 -25.52
CA GLN A 40 0.36 18.75 -26.68
C GLN A 40 1.62 17.88 -26.80
N ALA A 41 2.81 18.44 -26.54
CA ALA A 41 4.06 17.67 -26.55
C ALA A 41 4.10 16.62 -25.42
N ASP A 42 3.60 16.95 -24.23
CA ASP A 42 3.48 16.00 -23.12
C ASP A 42 2.51 14.85 -23.46
N LEU A 43 1.38 15.15 -24.13
CA LEU A 43 0.43 14.14 -24.58
C LEU A 43 1.03 13.22 -25.66
N GLU A 44 1.75 13.77 -26.62
CA GLU A 44 2.46 12.99 -27.65
C GLU A 44 3.53 12.10 -27.04
N TRP A 45 4.31 12.62 -26.10
CA TRP A 45 5.32 11.84 -25.37
C TRP A 45 4.68 10.69 -24.59
N LEU A 46 3.57 10.93 -23.87
CA LEU A 46 2.85 9.89 -23.12
C LEU A 46 2.29 8.80 -24.05
N ARG A 47 1.73 9.17 -25.20
CA ARG A 47 1.26 8.21 -26.21
C ARG A 47 2.40 7.34 -26.72
N MET A 48 3.53 7.96 -27.05
CA MET A 48 4.73 7.23 -27.49
C MET A 48 5.25 6.31 -26.41
N PHE A 49 5.35 6.78 -25.16
CA PHE A 49 5.80 5.98 -24.03
C PHE A 49 4.91 4.75 -23.79
N LEU A 50 3.58 4.88 -23.82
CA LEU A 50 2.69 3.74 -23.65
C LEU A 50 2.70 2.76 -24.85
N LEU A 51 2.90 3.26 -26.06
CA LEU A 51 3.11 2.40 -27.23
C LEU A 51 4.41 1.60 -27.08
N THR A 52 5.51 2.28 -26.71
CA THR A 52 6.81 1.64 -26.50
C THR A 52 6.79 0.66 -25.32
N SER A 53 6.12 0.98 -24.21
CA SER A 53 6.04 0.09 -23.04
C SER A 53 5.23 -1.18 -23.34
N LYS A 54 4.19 -1.10 -24.19
CA LYS A 54 3.46 -2.28 -24.70
C LYS A 54 4.31 -3.16 -25.62
N GLU A 55 5.33 -2.59 -26.26
CA GLU A 55 6.29 -3.32 -27.09
C GLU A 55 7.45 -3.92 -26.29
N VAL A 56 7.63 -3.52 -25.02
CA VAL A 56 8.60 -4.15 -24.10
C VAL A 56 8.10 -5.56 -23.76
N ARG A 57 8.52 -6.53 -24.59
CA ARG A 57 8.35 -7.94 -24.31
C ARG A 57 9.29 -8.35 -23.17
N LEU A 58 8.80 -8.28 -21.95
CA LEU A 58 9.30 -9.20 -20.91
C LEU A 58 9.05 -10.61 -21.43
N ALA A 59 10.11 -11.41 -21.56
CA ALA A 59 9.99 -12.77 -22.06
C ALA A 59 8.90 -13.50 -21.26
N SER A 60 7.95 -14.13 -21.98
CA SER A 60 6.93 -14.93 -21.30
C SER A 60 7.65 -15.98 -20.45
N PRO A 61 7.33 -16.09 -19.16
CA PRO A 61 8.02 -17.03 -18.29
C PRO A 61 7.89 -18.43 -18.89
N PRO A 62 8.96 -19.26 -18.85
CA PRO A 62 8.92 -20.61 -19.38
C PRO A 62 7.67 -21.35 -18.89
N ALA A 63 7.00 -22.10 -19.76
CA ALA A 63 5.70 -22.73 -19.44
C ALA A 63 5.73 -23.52 -18.12
N LYS A 64 6.85 -24.18 -17.83
CA LYS A 64 7.08 -24.90 -16.57
C LYS A 64 7.05 -23.99 -15.34
N VAL A 65 7.60 -22.78 -15.42
CA VAL A 65 7.56 -21.79 -14.33
C VAL A 65 6.14 -21.28 -14.15
N LYS A 66 5.42 -21.00 -15.26
CA LYS A 66 4.02 -20.57 -15.22
C LYS A 66 3.12 -21.64 -14.58
N GLU A 67 3.30 -22.91 -14.93
CA GLU A 67 2.54 -24.01 -14.35
C GLU A 67 2.90 -24.28 -12.88
N ILE A 68 4.18 -24.19 -12.49
CA ILE A 68 4.59 -24.28 -11.08
C ILE A 68 3.98 -23.15 -10.26
N SER A 69 3.98 -21.91 -10.77
CA SER A 69 3.38 -20.78 -10.08
C SER A 69 1.87 -20.93 -9.95
N LYS A 70 1.17 -21.36 -11.00
CA LYS A 70 -0.27 -21.66 -10.94
C LYS A 70 -0.58 -22.76 -9.93
N HIS A 71 0.21 -23.82 -9.90
CA HIS A 71 0.03 -24.94 -8.98
C HIS A 71 0.22 -24.49 -7.52
N ARG A 72 1.31 -23.77 -7.23
CA ARG A 72 1.58 -23.24 -5.89
C ARG A 72 0.49 -22.25 -5.44
N PHE A 73 0.01 -21.41 -6.36
CA PHE A 73 -1.07 -20.47 -6.06
C PHE A 73 -2.41 -21.19 -5.84
N ALA A 74 -2.70 -22.26 -6.59
CA ALA A 74 -3.88 -23.09 -6.40
C ALA A 74 -3.84 -23.86 -5.07
N GLU A 75 -2.70 -24.47 -4.74
CA GLU A 75 -2.48 -25.15 -3.45
C GLU A 75 -2.64 -24.17 -2.27
N TYR A 76 -2.07 -22.98 -2.38
CA TYR A 76 -2.25 -21.90 -1.41
C TYR A 76 -3.73 -21.50 -1.30
N ALA A 77 -4.39 -21.22 -2.42
CA ALA A 77 -5.81 -20.86 -2.46
C ALA A 77 -6.75 -21.96 -1.96
N THR A 78 -6.35 -23.25 -2.03
CA THR A 78 -7.12 -24.35 -1.44
C THR A 78 -6.91 -24.51 0.05
N THR A 79 -5.74 -24.16 0.57
CA THR A 79 -5.41 -24.26 1.99
C THR A 79 -6.00 -23.09 2.79
N TYR A 80 -6.15 -21.93 2.16
CA TYR A 80 -6.65 -20.69 2.75
C TYR A 80 -8.04 -20.28 2.24
N ARG A 81 -8.88 -21.22 1.78
CA ARG A 81 -10.22 -20.89 1.27
C ARG A 81 -11.22 -20.71 2.43
N PRO A 82 -11.73 -19.51 2.73
CA PRO A 82 -12.89 -19.36 3.61
C PRO A 82 -14.17 -19.61 2.80
N LEU A 83 -15.20 -20.14 3.45
CA LEU A 83 -16.56 -20.19 2.92
C LEU A 83 -17.12 -18.76 2.83
N GLY A 84 -16.97 -18.12 1.67
CA GLY A 84 -17.43 -16.76 1.37
C GLY A 84 -16.50 -16.06 0.38
N PHE A 85 -17.00 -15.10 -0.41
CA PHE A 85 -16.21 -14.33 -1.38
C PHE A 85 -15.31 -13.31 -0.66
N ILE A 86 -14.39 -13.76 0.20
CA ILE A 86 -13.44 -12.86 0.84
C ILE A 86 -12.45 -12.35 -0.21
N GLN A 87 -12.40 -11.03 -0.39
CA GLN A 87 -11.46 -10.36 -1.26
C GLN A 87 -10.16 -10.12 -0.49
N HIS A 88 -9.03 -10.63 -1.00
CA HIS A 88 -7.73 -10.39 -0.39
C HIS A 88 -7.01 -9.25 -1.12
N CYS A 89 -6.60 -8.22 -0.38
CA CYS A 89 -5.82 -7.09 -0.84
C CYS A 89 -4.42 -7.19 -0.22
N GLN A 90 -3.39 -7.39 -1.05
CA GLN A 90 -2.01 -7.41 -0.56
C GLN A 90 -1.48 -5.99 -0.41
N ALA A 91 -0.93 -5.67 0.76
CA ALA A 91 -0.36 -4.37 1.03
C ALA A 91 1.08 -4.25 0.52
N MET A 92 1.41 -3.07 -0.01
CA MET A 92 2.74 -2.73 -0.48
C MET A 92 3.40 -1.77 0.52
N LEU A 93 4.63 -2.09 0.95
CA LEU A 93 5.43 -1.18 1.77
C LEU A 93 5.84 0.04 0.94
N THR A 94 5.38 1.23 1.32
CA THR A 94 5.69 2.50 0.66
C THR A 94 6.77 3.30 1.39
N PHE A 95 6.94 3.08 2.70
CA PHE A 95 7.93 3.79 3.51
C PHE A 95 8.47 2.93 4.66
N ASP A 96 9.78 2.98 4.90
CA ASP A 96 10.47 2.41 6.07
C ASP A 96 11.54 3.39 6.58
N SER A 97 11.44 3.81 7.84
CA SER A 97 12.38 4.74 8.44
C SER A 97 13.78 4.15 8.70
N ARG A 98 13.94 2.81 8.76
CA ARG A 98 15.26 2.17 8.96
C ARG A 98 16.23 2.43 7.81
N GLY A 99 15.73 2.71 6.60
CA GLY A 99 16.56 2.99 5.43
C GLY A 99 17.15 4.40 5.39
N GLN A 100 16.73 5.31 6.27
CA GLN A 100 17.23 6.67 6.29
C GLN A 100 18.47 6.79 7.18
N VAL A 101 19.65 6.72 6.57
CA VAL A 101 20.90 7.13 7.23
C VAL A 101 20.79 8.62 7.53
N ALA A 102 20.72 8.97 8.81
CA ALA A 102 20.78 10.36 9.24
C ALA A 102 22.03 11.01 8.62
N ALA A 103 21.82 12.00 7.75
CA ALA A 103 22.91 12.81 7.23
C ALA A 103 23.60 13.47 8.42
N ALA A 104 24.87 13.11 8.64
CA ALA A 104 25.67 13.61 9.75
C ALA A 104 25.70 15.14 9.74
N GLY A 105 25.28 15.78 10.85
CA GLY A 105 25.51 17.20 11.07
C GLY A 105 24.37 18.02 11.71
N LEU A 106 23.20 17.44 11.95
CA LEU A 106 22.12 18.15 12.64
C LEU A 106 22.02 17.69 14.10
N ARG A 107 22.07 18.66 15.00
CA ARG A 107 22.16 18.49 16.45
C ARG A 107 20.94 17.74 16.99
N SER A 108 21.13 16.46 17.34
CA SER A 108 20.61 15.81 18.56
C SER A 108 21.18 14.39 18.64
N ALA A 109 22.32 14.26 19.32
CA ALA A 109 22.71 12.98 19.88
C ALA A 109 21.93 12.79 21.19
N SER A 110 20.85 12.00 21.16
CA SER A 110 20.36 11.20 22.30
C SER A 110 19.09 10.42 21.93
N THR A 111 19.25 9.49 20.98
CA THR A 111 18.71 8.12 20.98
C THR A 111 18.93 7.61 19.56
N GLU A 112 19.70 6.54 19.40
CA GLU A 112 19.53 5.60 18.28
C GLU A 112 18.02 5.46 18.02
N SER A 113 17.57 5.48 16.78
CA SER A 113 16.14 5.53 16.44
C SER A 113 15.37 4.34 17.02
N LEU A 114 14.92 4.44 18.28
CA LEU A 114 14.16 3.44 19.05
C LEU A 114 12.71 3.28 18.52
N GLN A 115 12.41 3.96 17.41
CA GLN A 115 11.13 3.98 16.74
C GLN A 115 11.34 3.70 15.26
N GLN A 116 10.82 2.57 14.79
CA GLN A 116 10.71 2.28 13.36
C GLN A 116 9.30 2.65 12.91
N GLN A 117 9.21 3.41 11.83
CA GLN A 117 7.95 3.70 11.14
C GLN A 117 7.90 2.93 9.83
N LEU A 118 6.76 2.26 9.61
CA LEU A 118 6.41 1.56 8.38
C LEU A 118 5.10 2.12 7.85
N ILE A 119 5.01 2.33 6.54
CA ILE A 119 3.75 2.71 5.88
C ILE A 119 3.48 1.71 4.78
N TYR A 120 2.28 1.15 4.82
CA TYR A 120 1.78 0.22 3.82
C TYR A 120 0.58 0.83 3.11
N SER A 121 0.50 0.65 1.80
CA SER A 121 -0.68 1.05 1.02
C SER A 121 -1.37 -0.17 0.43
N THR A 122 -2.69 -0.09 0.37
CA THR A 122 -3.57 -1.03 -0.34
C THR A 122 -4.52 -0.24 -1.24
N GLU A 123 -5.36 -0.94 -2.00
CA GLU A 123 -6.40 -0.30 -2.82
C GLU A 123 -7.48 0.39 -1.98
N ILE A 124 -7.65 0.02 -0.71
CA ILE A 124 -8.78 0.46 0.14
C ILE A 124 -8.36 1.21 1.40
N ALA A 125 -7.09 1.15 1.80
CA ALA A 125 -6.57 1.83 2.98
C ALA A 125 -5.05 1.99 2.93
N GLU A 126 -4.55 3.03 3.60
CA GLU A 126 -3.16 3.11 4.05
C GLU A 126 -3.06 2.70 5.52
N VAL A 127 -1.99 1.98 5.88
CA VAL A 127 -1.73 1.53 7.25
C VAL A 127 -0.37 2.05 7.67
N VAL A 128 -0.36 2.92 8.67
CA VAL A 128 0.87 3.43 9.30
C VAL A 128 1.12 2.62 10.55
N MET A 129 2.36 2.19 10.75
CA MET A 129 2.79 1.42 11.92
C MET A 129 4.05 2.02 12.51
N ASN A 130 4.08 2.14 13.84
CA ASN A 130 5.20 2.58 14.63
C ASN A 130 5.57 1.49 15.62
N VAL A 131 6.79 0.95 15.49
CA VAL A 131 7.36 -0.03 16.42
C VAL A 131 8.19 0.74 17.44
N GLN A 132 7.79 0.69 18.70
CA GLN A 132 8.47 1.35 19.81
C GLN A 132 9.16 0.32 20.70
N TRP A 133 10.47 0.45 20.90
CA TRP A 133 11.23 -0.38 21.81
C TRP A 133 11.02 0.05 23.27
N LEU A 134 10.71 -0.89 24.16
CA LEU A 134 10.63 -0.71 25.62
C LEU A 134 11.85 -1.35 26.30
N PRO A 135 12.89 -0.57 26.69
CA PRO A 135 14.15 -1.15 27.19
C PRO A 135 14.04 -1.90 28.51
N GLN A 136 13.09 -1.51 29.37
CA GLN A 136 12.91 -2.11 30.69
C GLN A 136 12.42 -3.55 30.57
N ASP A 137 11.49 -3.81 29.64
CA ASP A 137 10.85 -5.11 29.49
C ASP A 137 11.46 -5.96 28.36
N LYS A 138 12.37 -5.39 27.57
CA LYS A 138 12.89 -6.00 26.32
C LYS A 138 11.76 -6.43 25.39
N ARG A 139 10.71 -5.60 25.34
CA ARG A 139 9.50 -5.78 24.54
C ARG A 139 9.31 -4.61 23.59
N PHE A 140 8.33 -4.75 22.71
CA PHE A 140 7.96 -3.74 21.75
C PHE A 140 6.47 -3.45 21.85
N ASN A 141 6.12 -2.18 21.65
CA ASN A 141 4.76 -1.79 21.35
C ASN A 141 4.66 -1.52 19.85
N LEU A 142 3.62 -2.06 19.22
CA LEU A 142 3.25 -1.76 17.85
C LEU A 142 2.01 -0.87 17.90
N ILE A 143 2.17 0.39 17.51
CA ILE A 143 1.09 1.37 17.44
C ILE A 143 0.81 1.61 15.97
N GLY A 144 -0.41 1.33 15.53
CA GLY A 144 -0.80 1.51 14.15
C GLY A 144 -2.00 2.43 14.00
N GLN A 145 -2.17 2.93 12.78
CA GLN A 145 -3.32 3.70 12.37
C GLN A 145 -3.73 3.31 10.95
N VAL A 146 -5.03 3.07 10.75
CA VAL A 146 -5.63 2.77 9.46
C VAL A 146 -6.27 4.05 8.91
N PHE A 147 -5.95 4.37 7.66
CA PHE A 147 -6.53 5.47 6.90
C PHE A 147 -7.31 4.88 5.71
N PRO A 148 -8.63 4.67 5.85
CA PRO A 148 -9.45 4.18 4.75
C PRO A 148 -9.47 5.15 3.57
N LEU A 149 -9.34 4.63 2.35
CA LEU A 149 -9.40 5.40 1.09
C LEU A 149 -10.81 5.48 0.49
N ALA A 150 -11.72 4.63 0.99
CA ALA A 150 -13.14 4.63 0.67
C ALA A 150 -13.97 5.12 1.87
N ASP A 151 -15.28 5.24 1.69
CA ASP A 151 -16.23 5.59 2.76
C ASP A 151 -16.47 4.40 3.69
N ILE A 152 -15.40 3.94 4.35
CA ILE A 152 -15.37 2.86 5.31
C ILE A 152 -15.02 3.47 6.67
N PRO A 153 -15.84 3.27 7.71
CA PRO A 153 -15.50 3.74 9.05
C PRO A 153 -14.19 3.08 9.54
N PRO A 154 -13.21 3.83 10.07
CA PRO A 154 -11.97 3.26 10.58
C PRO A 154 -12.22 2.19 11.66
N ALA A 155 -13.19 2.40 12.54
CA ALA A 155 -13.57 1.45 13.59
C ALA A 155 -14.15 0.11 13.07
N ALA A 156 -14.42 -0.02 11.77
CA ALA A 156 -14.87 -1.27 11.17
C ALA A 156 -13.73 -2.29 10.97
N PHE A 157 -12.47 -1.86 11.09
CA PHE A 157 -11.32 -2.72 10.90
C PHE A 157 -11.03 -3.53 12.17
N SER A 158 -11.01 -4.86 12.02
CA SER A 158 -10.40 -5.79 12.97
C SER A 158 -8.96 -6.06 12.54
N ILE A 159 -8.00 -6.00 13.45
CA ILE A 159 -6.58 -6.20 13.18
C ILE A 159 -6.11 -7.42 13.96
N GLN A 160 -5.51 -8.36 13.24
CA GLN A 160 -4.90 -9.55 13.79
C GLN A 160 -3.40 -9.52 13.52
N ILE A 161 -2.60 -9.85 14.54
CA ILE A 161 -1.16 -10.01 14.41
C ILE A 161 -0.78 -11.47 14.62
N LEU A 162 0.02 -12.00 13.71
CA LEU A 162 0.46 -13.39 13.69
C LEU A 162 1.99 -13.47 13.83
N GLN A 163 2.46 -14.56 14.43
CA GLN A 163 3.86 -14.95 14.42
C GLN A 163 3.94 -16.43 14.07
N ASN A 164 4.71 -16.77 13.03
CA ASN A 164 4.77 -18.13 12.48
C ASN A 164 3.36 -18.68 12.15
N SER A 165 2.49 -17.83 11.61
CA SER A 165 1.08 -18.15 11.30
C SER A 165 0.21 -18.52 12.51
N VAL A 166 0.68 -18.23 13.74
CA VAL A 166 -0.11 -18.37 14.98
C VAL A 166 -0.52 -17.00 15.46
N GLU A 167 -1.79 -16.84 15.83
CA GLU A 167 -2.29 -15.59 16.41
C GLU A 167 -1.57 -15.24 17.70
N VAL A 168 -1.00 -14.04 17.73
CA VAL A 168 -0.39 -13.43 18.91
C VAL A 168 -1.35 -12.43 19.55
N GLY A 169 -2.22 -11.81 18.75
CA GLY A 169 -3.28 -10.97 19.27
C GLY A 169 -4.27 -10.53 18.19
N ILE A 170 -5.41 -10.05 18.65
CA ILE A 170 -6.45 -9.43 17.85
C ILE A 170 -6.97 -8.19 18.57
N THR A 171 -7.25 -7.14 17.81
CA THR A 171 -7.84 -5.88 18.30
C THR A 171 -8.72 -5.27 17.22
N THR A 172 -9.41 -4.18 17.53
CA THR A 172 -10.12 -3.36 16.56
C THR A 172 -9.50 -1.98 16.52
N ALA A 173 -9.60 -1.30 15.38
CA ALA A 173 -9.28 0.11 15.34
C ALA A 173 -10.35 0.92 16.10
N ASP A 174 -9.97 2.10 16.60
CA ASP A 174 -10.91 3.05 17.18
C ASP A 174 -11.57 3.96 16.11
N GLU A 175 -12.33 4.97 16.55
CA GLU A 175 -13.00 5.92 15.65
C GLU A 175 -12.03 6.72 14.78
N LEU A 176 -10.78 6.87 15.20
CA LEU A 176 -9.70 7.54 14.48
C LEU A 176 -8.82 6.57 13.67
N GLY A 177 -9.15 5.27 13.72
CA GLY A 177 -8.39 4.22 13.06
C GLY A 177 -7.17 3.73 13.83
N GLU A 178 -6.98 4.16 15.08
CA GLU A 178 -5.83 3.79 15.89
C GLU A 178 -5.98 2.39 16.49
N PHE A 179 -4.87 1.64 16.56
CA PHE A 179 -4.81 0.34 17.23
C PHE A 179 -3.44 0.11 17.86
N ILE A 180 -3.40 -0.71 18.92
CA ILE A 180 -2.17 -0.96 19.68
C ILE A 180 -2.03 -2.45 20.01
N PHE A 181 -0.82 -2.98 19.83
CA PHE A 181 -0.38 -4.24 20.42
C PHE A 181 0.81 -3.99 21.35
N GLU A 182 0.69 -4.38 22.61
CA GLU A 182 1.72 -4.14 23.63
C GLU A 182 2.49 -5.42 23.95
N GLY A 183 3.73 -5.27 24.41
CA GLY A 183 4.48 -6.40 24.96
C GLY A 183 4.95 -7.43 23.94
N LEU A 184 5.04 -7.06 22.66
CA LEU A 184 5.49 -7.96 21.59
C LEU A 184 6.96 -8.35 21.79
N ALA A 185 7.27 -9.61 21.50
CA ALA A 185 8.65 -10.07 21.46
C ALA A 185 9.34 -9.58 20.18
N ARG A 186 10.67 -9.69 20.13
CA ARG A 186 11.39 -9.58 18.86
C ARG A 186 11.01 -10.74 17.93
N GLY A 187 10.97 -10.50 16.62
CA GLY A 187 10.77 -11.53 15.63
C GLY A 187 10.10 -11.04 14.34
N GLU A 188 9.82 -12.00 13.46
CA GLU A 188 8.99 -11.79 12.27
C GLU A 188 7.51 -11.87 12.64
N TYR A 189 6.73 -10.94 12.12
CA TYR A 189 5.30 -10.85 12.31
C TYR A 189 4.59 -10.67 10.98
N GLU A 190 3.36 -11.15 10.89
CA GLU A 190 2.42 -10.88 9.81
C GLU A 190 1.23 -10.15 10.42
N MET A 191 0.55 -9.33 9.62
CA MET A 191 -0.66 -8.65 10.08
C MET A 191 -1.76 -8.77 9.04
N ILE A 192 -2.95 -9.05 9.52
CA ILE A 192 -4.17 -9.14 8.73
C ILE A 192 -5.13 -8.09 9.26
N LEU A 193 -5.67 -7.27 8.39
CA LEU A 193 -6.77 -6.38 8.73
C LEU A 193 -8.02 -6.87 8.00
N CYS A 194 -9.13 -6.99 8.71
CA CYS A 194 -10.40 -7.45 8.15
C CYS A 194 -11.44 -6.33 8.27
N VAL A 195 -12.16 -6.10 7.18
CA VAL A 195 -13.35 -5.25 7.16
C VAL A 195 -14.39 -5.87 6.23
N ASP A 196 -15.61 -6.09 6.72
CA ASP A 196 -16.66 -6.82 6.03
C ASP A 196 -16.20 -8.17 5.42
N GLN A 197 -16.06 -8.24 4.09
CA GLN A 197 -15.58 -9.40 3.34
C GLN A 197 -14.21 -9.13 2.69
N ILE A 198 -13.45 -8.18 3.20
CA ILE A 198 -12.14 -7.80 2.67
C ILE A 198 -11.08 -8.07 3.72
N GLU A 199 -10.02 -8.76 3.31
CA GLU A 199 -8.81 -8.98 4.09
C GLU A 199 -7.64 -8.23 3.47
N LEU A 200 -7.00 -7.37 4.26
CA LEU A 200 -5.78 -6.67 3.90
C LEU A 200 -4.61 -7.43 4.52
N LEU A 201 -3.70 -7.91 3.68
CA LEU A 201 -2.54 -8.66 4.12
C LEU A 201 -1.31 -7.76 4.13
N ILE A 202 -0.81 -7.47 5.33
CA ILE A 202 0.50 -6.85 5.52
C ILE A 202 1.55 -7.97 5.43
N PRO A 203 2.49 -7.90 4.46
CA PRO A 203 3.54 -8.92 4.34
C PRO A 203 4.46 -8.93 5.57
N SER A 204 5.20 -10.02 5.76
CA SER A 204 6.06 -10.23 6.91
C SER A 204 6.97 -9.03 7.21
N PHE A 205 6.96 -8.57 8.46
CA PHE A 205 7.79 -7.47 8.93
C PHE A 205 8.51 -7.83 10.23
N HIS A 206 9.72 -7.28 10.37
CA HIS A 206 10.62 -7.66 11.45
C HIS A 206 10.66 -6.63 12.58
N ILE A 207 10.28 -7.07 13.79
CA ILE A 207 10.38 -6.31 15.03
C ILE A 207 11.73 -6.63 15.71
N GLN A 208 12.62 -5.63 15.75
CA GLN A 208 13.96 -5.67 16.35
C GLN A 208 14.38 -4.25 16.80
N PRO A 209 15.44 -4.09 17.59
CA PRO A 209 15.95 -2.77 17.99
C PRO A 209 16.29 -1.87 16.81
#